data_AF-A0A1Y5RK19-F1
#
_entry.id   AF-A0A1Y5RK19-F1
#
_cell.length_a   1.000
_cell.length_b   1.000
_cell.length_c   1.000
_cell.angle_alpha   90.00
_cell.angle_beta   90.00
_cell.angle_gamma   90.00
#
_symmetry.space_group_name_H-M   'P 1'
#
loop_
_entity.id
_entity.type
_entity.pdbx_description
1 polymer ?
#
loop_
_entity_poly.entity_id
_entity_poly.type
_entity_poly.pdbx_seq_one_letter_code
_entity_poly.pdbx_strand_id
1 'polypeptide(L)' 'MSTFRTPDLTPDAQHAPILEAIKAVDDGADVNIDADARLITITSAAGDAAMLRALSEAGYPASLAS' A
#
# COMPACT_ATOMS: atom_id res chain seq x y z
N MET A 1 -10.64 1.36 6.29
CA MET A 1 -10.36 0.82 4.95
C MET A 1 -10.14 2.00 4.03
N SER A 2 -8.99 2.04 3.39
CA SER A 2 -8.57 3.15 2.54
C SER A 2 -7.92 2.58 1.28
N THR A 3 -8.15 3.23 0.15
CA THR A 3 -7.56 2.82 -1.12
C THR A 3 -6.50 3.83 -1.51
N PHE A 4 -5.35 3.33 -1.92
CA PHE A 4 -4.19 4.10 -2.36
C PHE A 4 -3.93 3.81 -3.81
N ARG A 5 -3.55 4.83 -4.57
CA ARG A 5 -3.11 4.70 -5.97
C ARG A 5 -1.62 4.98 -6.04
N THR A 6 -0.88 4.11 -6.71
CA THR A 6 0.57 4.29 -6.94
C THR A 6 0.90 4.01 -8.40
N PRO A 7 1.54 4.95 -9.13
CA PRO A 7 1.87 4.75 -10.53
C PRO A 7 2.93 3.67 -10.74
N ASP A 8 3.69 3.33 -9.71
CA ASP A 8 4.82 2.40 -9.73
C ASP A 8 4.40 0.95 -9.45
N LEU A 9 3.11 0.71 -9.20
CA LEU A 9 2.55 -0.63 -9.16
C LEU A 9 2.40 -1.16 -10.59
N THR A 10 3.22 -2.16 -10.94
CA THR A 10 3.13 -2.88 -12.22
C THR A 10 2.81 -4.35 -11.96
N PRO A 11 2.07 -5.04 -12.86
CA PRO A 11 1.74 -6.46 -12.69
C PRO A 11 2.95 -7.39 -12.61
N ASP A 12 4.07 -7.01 -13.22
CA ASP A 12 5.30 -7.79 -13.24
C ASP A 12 6.24 -7.48 -12.05
N ALA A 13 5.89 -6.52 -11.19
CA ALA A 13 6.71 -6.14 -10.04
C ALA A 13 6.52 -7.08 -8.84
N GLN A 14 7.57 -7.21 -8.03
CA GLN A 14 7.48 -7.92 -6.76
C GLN A 14 6.75 -7.06 -5.73
N HIS A 15 5.60 -7.52 -5.22
CA HIS A 15 4.81 -6.79 -4.22
C HIS A 15 5.17 -7.12 -2.76
N ALA A 16 6.13 -8.02 -2.52
CA ALA A 16 6.56 -8.38 -1.17
C ALA A 16 6.97 -7.17 -0.30
N PRO A 17 7.72 -6.18 -0.81
CA PRO A 17 8.10 -5.00 -0.01
C PRO A 17 6.90 -4.18 0.46
N ILE A 18 5.81 -4.14 -0.31
CA ILE A 18 4.55 -3.46 0.08
C ILE A 18 3.97 -4.14 1.33
N LEU A 19 3.86 -5.47 1.29
CA LEU A 19 3.30 -6.25 2.40
C LEU A 19 4.16 -6.16 3.66
N GLU A 20 5.48 -6.23 3.52
CA GLU A 20 6.41 -6.08 4.65
C GLU A 20 6.33 -4.70 5.28
N ALA A 21 6.30 -3.64 4.47
CA ALA A 21 6.20 -2.27 4.96
C ALA A 21 4.88 -2.02 5.70
N ILE A 22 3.76 -2.53 5.18
CA ILE A 22 2.45 -2.37 5.83
C ILE A 22 2.43 -3.15 7.15
N LYS A 23 2.89 -4.41 7.18
CA LYS A 23 2.93 -5.23 8.40
C LYS A 23 3.88 -4.69 9.47
N ALA A 24 4.96 -4.02 9.06
CA ALA A 24 5.85 -3.33 10.00
C ALA A 24 5.16 -2.17 10.74
N VAL A 25 4.15 -1.55 10.12
CA VAL A 25 3.33 -0.50 10.74
C VAL A 25 2.15 -1.10 11.52
N ASP A 26 1.47 -2.08 10.94
CA ASP A 26 0.34 -2.76 11.54
C ASP A 26 0.30 -4.22 11.07
N ASP A 27 0.76 -5.13 11.93
CA ASP A 27 0.81 -6.57 11.63
C ASP A 27 -0.59 -7.19 11.45
N GLY A 28 -1.64 -6.51 11.93
CA GLY A 28 -3.03 -6.90 11.73
C GLY A 28 -3.67 -6.34 10.46
N ALA A 29 -2.92 -5.59 9.64
CA ALA A 29 -3.47 -4.96 8.46
C ALA A 29 -3.83 -5.98 7.37
N ASP A 30 -5.00 -5.77 6.76
CA ASP A 30 -5.41 -6.48 5.55
C ASP A 30 -5.05 -5.66 4.31
N VAL A 31 -4.48 -6.31 3.31
CA VAL A 31 -3.93 -5.67 2.11
C VAL A 31 -4.39 -6.40 0.86
N ASN A 32 -5.09 -5.68 -0.01
CA ASN A 32 -5.45 -6.13 -1.34
C ASN A 32 -4.72 -5.29 -2.40
N ILE A 33 -4.03 -5.93 -3.33
CA ILE A 33 -3.23 -5.28 -4.36
C ILE A 33 -3.85 -5.59 -5.73
N ASP A 34 -4.30 -4.54 -6.41
CA ASP A 34 -4.75 -4.59 -7.81
C ASP A 34 -3.72 -3.85 -8.67
N ALA A 35 -2.76 -4.63 -9.18
CA ALA A 35 -1.66 -4.09 -9.99
C ALA A 35 -2.13 -3.58 -11.36
N ASP A 36 -3.22 -4.12 -11.91
CA ASP A 36 -3.80 -3.68 -13.18
C ASP A 36 -4.45 -2.29 -13.03
N ALA A 37 -5.20 -2.08 -11.95
CA ALA A 37 -5.81 -0.80 -11.62
C ALA A 37 -4.86 0.19 -10.93
N ARG A 38 -3.67 -0.28 -10.55
CA ARG A 38 -2.66 0.47 -9.76
C ARG A 38 -3.17 0.90 -8.39
N LEU A 39 -3.95 0.03 -7.75
CA LEU A 39 -4.62 0.28 -6.48
C LEU A 39 -4.12 -0.68 -5.40
N ILE A 40 -4.00 -0.14 -4.19
CA ILE A 40 -3.71 -0.89 -2.97
C ILE A 40 -4.82 -0.53 -1.98
N THR A 41 -5.65 -1.49 -1.60
CA THR A 41 -6.65 -1.30 -0.55
C THR A 41 -6.10 -1.84 0.76
N ILE A 42 -6.06 -0.99 1.78
CA ILE A 42 -5.52 -1.33 3.09
C ILE A 42 -6.61 -1.11 4.14
N THR A 43 -6.81 -2.11 5.00
CA THR A 43 -7.59 -1.99 6.22
C THR A 43 -6.65 -2.10 7.40
N SER A 44 -6.42 -0.99 8.09
CA SER A 44 -5.49 -0.88 9.22
C SER A 44 -6.00 0.12 10.26
N ALA A 45 -5.58 -0.05 11.52
CA ALA A 45 -5.83 0.89 12.60
C ALA A 45 -4.82 2.06 12.67
N ALA A 46 -3.68 1.96 11.98
CA ALA A 46 -2.60 2.96 12.05
C ALA A 46 -2.89 4.25 11.24
N GLY A 47 -3.92 4.24 10.39
CA GLY A 47 -4.40 5.41 9.65
C GLY A 47 -3.60 5.72 8.37
N ASP A 48 -4.20 6.56 7.51
CA ASP A 48 -3.75 6.74 6.12
C ASP A 48 -2.36 7.38 5.99
N ALA A 49 -2.04 8.34 6.86
CA ALA A 49 -0.75 9.03 6.83
C ALA A 49 0.43 8.07 7.12
N ALA A 50 0.22 7.11 8.04
CA ALA A 50 1.22 6.09 8.33
C ALA A 50 1.40 5.14 7.15
N MET A 51 0.30 4.74 6.50
CA MET A 51 0.35 3.88 5.31
C MET A 51 1.03 4.55 4.12
N LEU A 52 0.70 5.82 3.83
CA LEU A 52 1.33 6.59 2.76
C LEU A 52 2.85 6.70 2.95
N ARG A 53 3.27 6.92 4.20
CA ARG A 53 4.69 6.96 4.55
C ARG A 53 5.36 5.61 4.33
N ALA A 54 4.77 4.52 4.83
CA ALA A 54 5.31 3.17 4.68
C ALA A 54 5.44 2.75 3.21
N LEU A 55 4.41 3.03 2.40
CA LEU A 55 4.41 2.78 0.97
C LEU A 55 5.53 3.57 0.26
N SER A 56 5.68 4.86 0.59
CA SER A 56 6.76 5.69 0.05
C SER A 56 8.16 5.18 0.43
N GLU A 57 8.37 4.80 1.69
CA GLU A 57 9.64 4.22 2.18
C GLU A 57 9.95 2.86 1.52
N ALA A 58 8.92 2.11 1.11
CA ALA A 58 9.03 0.87 0.35
C ALA A 58 9.28 1.09 -1.17
N GLY A 59 9.34 2.33 -1.64
CA GLY A 59 9.53 2.67 -3.05
C GLY A 59 8.24 2.72 -3.88
N TYR A 60 7.07 2.74 -3.22
CA TYR A 60 5.75 2.84 -3.84
C TYR A 60 5.07 4.13 -3.41
N PRO A 61 5.53 5.31 -3.86
CA PRO A 61 4.86 6.56 -3.56
C PRO A 61 3.40 6.47 -4.01
N ALA A 62 2.49 6.77 -3.09
CA ALA A 62 1.06 6.61 -3.30
C ALA A 62 0.30 7.87 -2.88
N SER A 63 -0.94 7.98 -3.34
CA SER A 63 -1.91 8.96 -2.89
C SER A 63 -3.23 8.28 -2.57
N LEU A 64 -4.04 8.85 -1.69
CA LEU A 64 -5.41 8.38 -1.49
C LEU A 64 -6.17 8.40 -2.82
N ALA A 65 -6.78 7.27 -3.17
CA ALA A 65 -7.73 7.18 -4.25
C ALA A 65 -9.07 7.70 -3.71
N SER A 66 -9.49 8.85 -4.21
CA SER A 66 -10.78 9.51 -3.92
C SER A 66 -11.98 8.62 -4.24
#